data_AF-A0A397GIK9-F1
#
_entry.id   AF-A0A397GIK9-F1
#
_cell.length_a   1.000
_cell.length_b   1.000
_cell.length_c   1.000
_cell.angle_alpha   90.00
_cell.angle_beta   90.00
_cell.angle_gamma   90.00
#
_symmetry.space_group_name_H-M   'P 1'
#
loop_
_entity.id
_entity.type
_entity.pdbx_description
1 polymer ?
#
loop_
_entity_poly.entity_id
_entity_poly.type
_entity_poly.pdbx_seq_one_letter_code
_entity_poly.pdbx_strand_id
1 'polypeptide(L)'
;MLYAQIDHGEPRYFWYGSLNTTTNLDNGVFGIIPYIEPKRLANPNYPHDKASDVHRLGVILWEMSSGQPPFKDLPHDAVLALSICDGVRETPIVSTPQEYKLLY
;
A
#
# COMPACT_ATOMS: atom_id res chain seq x y z
N MET A 1 -9.83 -16.55 -5.95
CA MET A 1 -10.20 -17.86 -5.37
C MET A 1 -10.83 -17.60 -4.00
N LEU A 2 -12.03 -18.11 -3.73
CA LEU A 2 -12.76 -17.91 -2.47
C LEU A 2 -12.35 -19.01 -1.48
N TYR A 3 -12.11 -18.66 -0.22
CA TYR A 3 -11.93 -19.64 0.85
C TYR A 3 -12.88 -19.32 2.01
N ALA A 4 -13.29 -20.36 2.73
CA ALA A 4 -14.19 -20.25 3.87
C ALA A 4 -13.49 -20.77 5.13
N GLN A 5 -13.64 -20.05 6.24
CA GLN A 5 -13.20 -20.53 7.55
C GLN A 5 -14.35 -20.39 8.55
N ILE A 6 -14.48 -21.38 9.43
CA ILE A 6 -15.49 -21.35 10.49
C ILE A 6 -14.91 -20.58 11.68
N ASP A 7 -15.59 -19.51 12.04
CA ASP A 7 -15.28 -18.69 13.20
C ASP A 7 -16.51 -18.65 14.09
N HIS A 8 -16.38 -19.12 15.33
CA HIS A 8 -17.48 -19.26 16.29
C HIS A 8 -18.74 -19.99 15.78
N GLY A 9 -18.57 -20.93 14.85
CA GLY A 9 -19.66 -21.73 14.29
C GLY A 9 -20.32 -21.14 13.04
N GLU A 10 -19.94 -19.93 12.63
CA GLU A 10 -20.44 -19.29 11.41
C GLU A 10 -19.38 -19.36 10.29
N PRO A 11 -19.77 -19.75 9.06
CA PRO A 11 -18.85 -19.76 7.93
C PRO A 11 -18.59 -18.32 7.46
N ARG A 12 -17.34 -17.86 7.60
CA ARG A 12 -16.89 -16.58 7.05
C ARG A 12 -16.19 -16.82 5.71
N TYR A 13 -16.73 -16.19 4.67
CA TYR A 13 -16.15 -16.24 3.33
C TYR A 13 -15.17 -15.09 3.14
N PHE A 14 -14.02 -15.43 2.60
CA PHE A 14 -12.98 -14.46 2.37
C PHE A 14 -12.48 -14.57 0.94
N TRP A 15 -12.32 -13.41 0.32
CA TRP A 15 -11.63 -13.27 -0.94
C TRP A 15 -10.12 -13.38 -0.69
N TYR A 16 -9.36 -14.02 -1.57
CA TYR A 16 -7.90 -14.07 -1.45
C TYR A 16 -7.26 -12.67 -1.28
N GLY A 17 -7.84 -11.62 -1.87
CA GLY A 17 -7.41 -10.23 -1.65
C GLY A 17 -7.75 -9.64 -0.26
N SER A 18 -8.63 -10.27 0.50
CA SER A 18 -9.06 -9.84 1.84
C SER A 18 -8.14 -10.36 2.96
N LEU A 19 -7.43 -11.47 2.77
CA LEU A 19 -6.47 -12.02 3.75
C LEU A 19 -5.34 -11.06 4.10
N ASN A 20 -4.99 -10.20 3.15
CA ASN A 20 -3.89 -9.26 3.25
C ASN A 20 -4.32 -7.96 3.96
N THR A 21 -5.63 -7.78 4.20
CA THR A 21 -6.19 -6.50 4.67
C THR A 21 -6.75 -6.60 6.10
N THR A 22 -6.98 -7.80 6.62
CA THR A 22 -7.53 -8.00 7.98
C THR A 22 -6.78 -9.09 8.74
N THR A 23 -5.47 -8.96 8.93
CA THR A 23 -4.77 -9.65 10.01
C THR A 23 -3.65 -8.74 10.53
N ASN A 24 -3.77 -8.37 11.81
CA ASN A 24 -2.75 -7.92 12.74
C ASN A 24 -1.58 -7.07 12.20
N LEU A 25 -1.46 -5.85 12.75
CA LEU A 25 -0.24 -5.02 12.74
C LEU A 25 1.01 -5.72 13.32
N ASP A 26 0.90 -6.98 13.74
CA ASP A 26 2.00 -7.80 14.21
C ASP A 26 2.56 -8.65 13.06
N ASN A 27 3.64 -8.13 12.47
CA ASN A 27 4.79 -8.89 11.95
C ASN A 27 4.66 -9.62 10.59
N GLY A 28 3.77 -9.22 9.68
CA GLY A 28 3.70 -9.83 8.34
C GLY A 28 3.34 -8.93 7.15
N VAL A 29 3.07 -7.64 7.39
CA VAL A 29 2.40 -6.75 6.43
C VAL A 29 3.29 -5.57 6.01
N PHE A 30 4.58 -5.82 5.96
CA PHE A 30 5.57 -4.85 5.48
C PHE A 30 5.39 -4.58 3.98
N GLY A 31 5.03 -5.60 3.18
CA GLY A 31 4.83 -5.48 1.74
C GLY A 31 3.84 -4.40 1.27
N ILE A 32 2.86 -4.01 2.09
CA ILE A 32 1.83 -3.04 1.68
C ILE A 32 2.15 -1.58 2.04
N ILE A 33 3.23 -1.32 2.79
CA ILE A 33 3.57 0.02 3.29
C ILE A 33 3.47 1.10 2.20
N PRO A 34 4.01 0.91 0.99
CA PRO A 34 3.94 1.92 -0.07
C PRO A 34 2.50 2.32 -0.45
N TYR A 35 1.56 1.37 -0.36
CA TYR A 35 0.17 1.55 -0.72
C TYR A 35 -0.69 2.12 0.43
N ILE A 36 -0.12 2.44 1.59
CA ILE A 36 -0.88 3.10 2.66
C ILE A 36 -0.68 4.61 2.51
N GLU A 37 -1.79 5.35 2.54
CA GLU A 37 -1.78 6.81 2.48
C GLU A 37 -0.92 7.38 3.62
N PRO A 38 -0.03 8.37 3.36
CA PRO A 38 0.95 8.82 4.34
C PRO A 38 0.35 9.34 5.65
N LYS A 39 -0.78 10.05 5.63
CA LYS A 39 -1.42 10.52 6.88
C LYS A 39 -1.97 9.36 7.69
N ARG A 40 -2.45 8.30 7.04
CA ARG A 40 -2.89 7.06 7.69
C ARG A 40 -1.73 6.22 8.21
N LEU A 41 -0.57 6.23 7.53
CA LEU A 41 0.67 5.66 8.07
C LEU A 41 1.10 6.39 9.36
N ALA A 42 1.04 7.72 9.35
CA ALA A 42 1.40 8.55 10.51
C ALA A 42 0.37 8.48 11.65
N ASN A 43 -0.92 8.35 11.32
CA ASN A 43 -2.01 8.27 12.28
C ASN A 43 -2.99 7.17 11.87
N PRO A 44 -2.97 6.01 12.55
CA PRO A 44 -3.89 4.90 12.25
C PRO A 44 -5.38 5.25 12.34
N ASN A 45 -5.73 6.29 13.09
CA ASN A 45 -7.10 6.79 13.23
C ASN A 45 -7.50 7.79 12.13
N TYR A 46 -6.61 8.13 11.20
CA TYR A 46 -6.95 8.99 10.07
C TYR A 46 -8.02 8.29 9.21
N PRO A 47 -9.17 8.96 8.98
CA PRO A 47 -10.26 8.35 8.25
C PRO A 47 -9.85 8.07 6.80
N HIS A 48 -10.34 6.97 6.26
CA HIS A 48 -10.21 6.71 4.84
C HIS A 48 -11.01 7.75 4.03
N ASP A 49 -10.37 8.36 3.05
CA ASP A 49 -10.96 9.36 2.18
C ASP A 49 -10.55 9.12 0.72
N LYS A 50 -11.11 9.93 -0.20
CA LYS A 50 -10.77 9.86 -1.62
C LYS A 50 -9.29 10.08 -1.90
N ALA A 51 -8.60 10.87 -1.07
CA ALA A 51 -7.17 11.08 -1.21
C ALA A 51 -6.38 9.79 -0.96
N SER A 52 -6.83 8.96 0.00
CA SER A 52 -6.27 7.64 0.25
C SER A 52 -6.40 6.69 -0.93
N ASP A 53 -7.55 6.71 -1.62
CA ASP A 53 -7.76 5.92 -2.85
C ASP A 53 -6.86 6.40 -3.99
N VAL A 54 -6.75 7.72 -4.17
CA VAL A 54 -5.87 8.32 -5.19
C VAL A 54 -4.41 7.94 -4.94
N HIS A 55 -3.93 8.01 -3.69
CA HIS A 55 -2.57 7.59 -3.34
C HIS A 55 -2.31 6.13 -3.73
N ARG A 56 -3.20 5.22 -3.31
CA ARG A 56 -3.10 3.79 -3.65
C ARG A 56 -3.07 3.53 -5.13
N LEU A 57 -3.97 4.16 -5.88
CA LEU A 57 -4.02 4.05 -7.33
C LEU A 57 -2.75 4.60 -7.98
N GLY A 58 -2.19 5.70 -7.46
CA GLY A 58 -0.91 6.26 -7.92
C GLY A 58 0.24 5.26 -7.82
N VAL A 59 0.37 4.59 -6.67
CA VAL A 59 1.41 3.57 -6.44
C VAL A 59 1.20 2.35 -7.36
N ILE A 60 -0.04 1.89 -7.55
CA ILE A 60 -0.35 0.79 -8.48
C ILE A 60 0.00 1.16 -9.92
N LEU A 61 -0.36 2.36 -10.37
CA LEU A 61 -0.04 2.84 -11.71
C LEU A 61 1.47 2.99 -11.90
N TRP A 62 2.19 3.46 -10.88
CA TRP A 62 3.65 3.50 -10.87
C TRP A 62 4.25 2.09 -10.99
N GLU A 63 3.77 1.11 -10.23
CA GLU A 63 4.24 -0.28 -10.29
C GLU A 63 3.98 -0.91 -11.67
N MET A 64 2.78 -0.69 -12.25
CA MET A 64 2.45 -1.16 -13.59
C MET A 64 3.33 -0.53 -14.67
N SER A 65 3.61 0.77 -14.56
CA SER A 65 4.42 1.49 -15.54
C SER A 65 5.92 1.16 -15.43
N SER A 66 6.42 0.93 -14.22
CA SER A 66 7.84 0.61 -13.97
C SER A 66 8.14 -0.87 -14.17
N GLY A 67 7.13 -1.74 -13.99
CA GLY A 67 7.31 -3.19 -13.94
C GLY A 67 8.10 -3.65 -12.70
N GLN A 68 8.19 -2.82 -11.66
CA GLN A 68 8.93 -3.10 -10.44
C GLN A 68 8.03 -2.91 -9.21
N PRO A 69 8.21 -3.71 -8.14
CA PRO A 69 7.59 -3.42 -6.86
C PRO A 69 8.01 -2.03 -6.33
N PRO A 70 7.10 -1.30 -5.67
CA PRO A 70 7.44 -0.01 -5.06
C PRO A 70 8.51 -0.20 -4.00
N PHE A 71 9.53 0.68 -4.03
CA PHE A 71 10.68 0.63 -3.12
C PHE A 71 11.41 -0.73 -3.09
N LYS A 72 11.45 -1.46 -4.22
CA LYS A 72 12.05 -2.79 -4.37
C LYS A 72 13.38 -3.03 -3.63
N ASP A 73 14.26 -2.03 -3.59
CA ASP A 73 15.60 -2.14 -3.02
C ASP A 73 15.68 -1.75 -1.54
N LEU A 74 14.55 -1.37 -0.92
CA LEU A 74 14.45 -1.00 0.48
C LEU A 74 13.68 -2.05 1.28
N PRO A 75 14.07 -2.29 2.55
CA PRO A 75 13.23 -3.05 3.45
C PRO A 75 11.94 -2.27 3.69
N HIS A 76 10.80 -2.95 3.58
CA HIS A 76 9.54 -2.31 3.90
C HIS A 76 9.35 -2.29 5.41
N ASP A 77 10.06 -1.46 6.16
CA ASP A 77 9.97 -1.42 7.62
C ASP A 77 9.47 -0.06 8.11
N ALA A 78 9.58 0.18 9.42
CA ALA A 78 9.20 1.46 10.01
C ALA A 78 10.02 2.64 9.44
N VAL A 79 11.26 2.40 8.96
CA VAL A 79 12.10 3.44 8.36
C VAL A 79 11.52 3.84 7.01
N LEU A 80 11.08 2.87 6.20
CA LEU A 80 10.37 3.17 4.95
C LEU A 80 9.06 3.91 5.22
N ALA A 81 8.28 3.49 6.21
CA ALA A 81 7.02 4.14 6.56
C ALA A 81 7.24 5.62 6.95
N LEU A 82 8.24 5.92 7.78
CA LEU A 82 8.61 7.30 8.13
C LEU A 82 9.05 8.10 6.92
N SER A 83 9.87 7.50 6.04
CA SER A 83 10.32 8.15 4.80
C SER A 83 9.14 8.56 3.91
N ILE A 84 8.13 7.68 3.76
CA ILE A 84 6.92 7.98 2.99
C ILE A 84 6.10 9.11 3.63
N CYS A 85 5.99 9.12 4.97
CA CYS A 85 5.36 10.21 5.72
C CYS A 85 6.07 11.55 5.50
N ASP A 86 7.39 11.53 5.36
CA ASP A 86 8.23 12.71 5.06
C ASP A 86 8.21 13.11 3.58
N GLY A 87 7.45 12.39 2.74
CA GLY A 87 7.27 12.71 1.33
C GLY A 87 8.22 11.99 0.38
N VAL A 88 9.01 11.02 0.86
CA VAL A 88 9.82 10.16 -0.02
C VAL A 88 8.91 9.36 -0.93
N ARG A 89 9.32 9.28 -2.20
CA ARG A 89 8.59 8.77 -3.34
C ARG A 89 9.45 7.81 -4.15
N GLU A 90 8.83 6.93 -4.93
CA GLU A 90 9.54 6.01 -5.81
C GLU A 90 10.33 6.77 -6.89
N THR A 91 11.44 6.18 -7.33
CA THR A 91 12.27 6.78 -8.37
C THR A 91 11.48 6.88 -9.69
N PRO A 92 11.40 8.05 -10.32
CA PRO A 92 10.73 8.19 -11.61
C PRO A 92 11.40 7.32 -12.68
N ILE A 93 10.60 6.69 -13.54
CA ILE A 93 11.11 5.93 -14.67
C ILE A 93 11.72 6.94 -15.67
N VAL A 94 12.88 6.61 -16.24
CA VAL A 94 13.68 7.53 -17.08
C VAL A 94 12.87 8.12 -18.25
N SER A 95 11.88 7.38 -18.75
CA SER A 95 10.99 7.79 -19.85
C SER A 95 9.66 8.41 -19.42
N THR A 96 9.39 8.55 -18.11
CA THR A 96 8.14 9.17 -17.63
C THR A 96 8.16 10.68 -17.92
N PRO A 97 7.13 11.22 -18.63
CA PRO A 97 6.99 12.66 -18.85
C PRO A 97 7.00 13.45 -17.54
N GLN A 98 7.57 14.65 -17.56
CA GLN A 98 7.77 15.43 -16.33
C GLN A 98 6.44 15.80 -15.66
N GLU A 99 5.39 16.03 -16.45
CA GLU A 99 4.04 16.33 -16.00
C GLU A 99 3.46 15.17 -15.18
N TYR A 100 3.76 13.93 -15.56
CA TYR A 100 3.27 12.75 -14.85
C TYR A 100 3.96 12.57 -13.49
N LYS A 101 5.21 13.02 -13.35
CA LYS A 101 5.94 13.01 -12.07
C LYS A 101 5.36 13.99 -11.04
N LEU A 102 4.56 14.96 -11.49
CA LEU A 102 3.95 15.99 -10.63
C LEU A 102 2.51 15.66 -10.20
N LEU A 103 1.93 14.57 -10.71
CA LEU A 103 0.52 14.23 -10.46
C LEU A 103 0.26 13.57 -9.09
N TYR A 104 1.30 13.26 -8.31
CA TYR A 104 1.17 12.58 -7.03
C TYR A 104 2.09 13.14 -5.94
#